data_AF-K7K7H2-F1
#
_entry.id   AF-K7K7H2-F1
#
_cell.length_a   1.000
_cell.length_b   1.000
_cell.length_c   1.000
_cell.angle_alpha   90.00
_cell.angle_beta   90.00
_cell.angle_gamma   90.00
#
_symmetry.space_group_name_H-M   'P 1'
#
loop_
_entity.id
_entity.type
_entity.pdbx_description
1 polymer ?
#
loop_
_entity_poly.entity_id
_entity_poly.type
_entity_poly.pdbx_seq_one_letter_code
_entity_poly.pdbx_strand_id
1 'polypeptide(L)'
;MPLWDSALRSLLFSPSLLPQGKVLFFDSRGRCGALWRPDTIKTTLGSLTFLVGASQRCPRLTRRTTTLLLRKLINLIIEDDVEANELCTRREFARWLVKLNSSLERNPKHRIAPIVSLSGSVFTAFDDISIDDPDFRSIQVLAEAGVIPSKLSWNNSFDYGGFDTQQNINFFPDRFISRQDLIDWRAQLEYDFFSGVVDQISIKKAGYMDVKEIISSAVYVDMLAGDKSILRKVFGQSKRFQPNKPSTKAQAVVALTGGRMKEAISAELLRIEAENSARLAEAEEIRSELLSRGDIQRFWDEKLNEEKNRGFDVERLYHMEVKNLEEEEINQDKISAEYLKEKAAMDCQKQLLLNLKKEVDEISEKVALERVTYVDERHVVQKLLGDLELKHEELLNTKSTLEAEKEALQILRSWVEDEARRSQARAAVLEEVGRRWKWDDQA
;
A
#
# COMPACT_ATOMS: atom_id res chain seq x y z
N MET A 1 -25.04 -26.47 -2.08
CA MET A 1 -24.12 -27.53 -2.57
C MET A 1 -23.56 -27.36 -4.00
N PRO A 2 -23.53 -26.16 -4.66
CA PRO A 2 -22.72 -26.00 -5.89
C PRO A 2 -21.49 -25.06 -5.76
N LEU A 3 -21.33 -24.32 -4.64
CA LEU A 3 -20.24 -23.34 -4.48
C LEU A 3 -18.87 -23.98 -4.17
N TRP A 4 -18.85 -25.18 -3.58
CA TRP A 4 -17.62 -25.86 -3.18
C TRP A 4 -16.81 -26.43 -4.36
N ASP A 5 -17.49 -26.88 -5.41
CA ASP A 5 -16.87 -27.51 -6.58
C ASP A 5 -16.13 -26.51 -7.48
N SER A 6 -16.53 -25.24 -7.45
CA SER A 6 -15.92 -24.17 -8.25
C SER A 6 -14.60 -23.67 -7.66
N ALA A 7 -14.48 -23.66 -6.32
CA ALA A 7 -13.25 -23.28 -5.62
C ALA A 7 -12.15 -24.35 -5.75
N LEU A 8 -12.52 -25.63 -5.82
CA LEU A 8 -11.55 -26.73 -6.01
C LEU A 8 -10.96 -26.79 -7.44
N ARG A 9 -11.69 -26.32 -8.46
CA ARG A 9 -11.19 -26.25 -9.84
C ARG A 9 -10.17 -25.13 -10.08
N SER A 10 -10.15 -24.10 -9.23
CA SER A 10 -9.26 -22.93 -9.37
C SER A 10 -7.92 -23.07 -8.66
N LEU A 11 -7.70 -24.13 -7.88
CA LEU A 11 -6.51 -24.31 -7.04
C LEU A 11 -5.50 -25.36 -7.55
N LEU A 12 -5.70 -25.97 -8.73
CA LEU A 12 -4.82 -27.05 -9.23
C LEU A 12 -4.13 -26.79 -10.57
N PHE A 13 -4.15 -25.56 -11.08
CA PHE A 13 -3.28 -25.17 -12.21
C PHE A 13 -2.75 -23.76 -11.97
N SER A 14 -1.56 -23.66 -11.37
CA SER A 14 -0.54 -22.66 -11.72
C SER A 14 0.67 -22.80 -10.78
N PRO A 15 1.88 -23.08 -11.31
CA PRO A 15 3.12 -22.74 -10.63
C PRO A 15 3.31 -21.22 -10.73
N SER A 16 3.31 -20.55 -9.57
CA SER A 16 3.92 -19.23 -9.32
C SER A 16 3.77 -18.14 -10.39
N LEU A 17 2.86 -17.18 -10.14
CA LEU A 17 3.08 -15.73 -10.28
C LEU A 17 1.80 -15.00 -9.85
N LEU A 18 1.83 -14.41 -8.65
CA LEU A 18 0.89 -13.34 -8.29
C LEU A 18 1.22 -12.10 -9.12
N PRO A 19 0.20 -11.37 -9.57
CA PRO A 19 0.23 -9.93 -9.39
C PRO A 19 -0.98 -9.45 -8.57
N GLN A 20 -0.64 -8.55 -7.66
CA GLN A 20 -1.54 -7.74 -6.85
C GLN A 20 -2.54 -6.97 -7.73
N GLY A 21 -3.75 -6.75 -7.19
CA GLY A 21 -4.66 -5.70 -7.65
C GLY A 21 -5.92 -6.20 -8.36
N LYS A 22 -7.02 -6.37 -7.61
CA LYS A 22 -8.37 -6.18 -8.15
C LYS A 22 -9.19 -5.30 -7.19
N VAL A 23 -9.55 -4.14 -7.72
CA VAL A 23 -10.45 -3.16 -7.11
C VAL A 23 -11.89 -3.68 -7.22
N LEU A 24 -12.63 -3.68 -6.11
CA LEU A 24 -14.07 -3.89 -6.08
C LEU A 24 -14.76 -2.56 -6.37
N PHE A 25 -15.61 -2.50 -7.39
CA PHE A 25 -16.52 -1.37 -7.62
C PHE A 25 -17.87 -1.65 -6.94
N PHE A 26 -18.32 -0.71 -6.11
CA PHE A 26 -19.66 -0.69 -5.53
C PHE A 26 -20.54 0.32 -6.27
N ASP A 27 -21.75 -0.09 -6.65
CA ASP A 27 -22.85 0.84 -6.95
C ASP A 27 -23.49 1.30 -5.63
N SER A 28 -23.85 2.58 -5.58
CA SER A 28 -24.65 3.35 -4.61
C SER A 28 -25.91 2.70 -3.99
N ARG A 29 -26.21 1.42 -4.28
CA ARG A 29 -27.30 0.65 -3.65
C ARG A 29 -26.94 -0.76 -3.19
N GLY A 30 -25.65 -1.07 -2.99
CA GLY A 30 -25.21 -2.19 -2.13
C GLY A 30 -25.73 -3.59 -2.51
N ARG A 31 -25.75 -3.97 -3.79
CA ARG A 31 -26.10 -5.35 -4.21
C ARG A 31 -24.98 -6.00 -5.02
N CYS A 32 -24.56 -7.18 -4.57
CA CYS A 32 -23.66 -8.08 -5.29
C CYS A 32 -24.51 -9.05 -6.13
N GLY A 33 -24.35 -9.05 -7.46
CA GLY A 33 -25.21 -9.86 -8.34
C GLY A 33 -24.46 -10.41 -9.55
N ALA A 34 -24.11 -11.69 -9.49
CA ALA A 34 -23.80 -12.50 -10.68
C ALA A 34 -25.11 -12.96 -11.32
N LEU A 35 -25.31 -12.64 -12.59
CA LEU A 35 -26.49 -13.06 -13.35
C LEU A 35 -26.29 -14.50 -13.86
N TRP A 36 -26.89 -15.47 -13.18
CA TRP A 36 -27.21 -16.79 -13.74
C TRP A 36 -28.73 -16.93 -13.74
N ARG A 37 -29.34 -17.15 -14.92
CA ARG A 37 -30.72 -17.63 -15.02
C ARG A 37 -30.72 -19.16 -15.24
N PRO A 38 -31.64 -19.90 -14.60
CA PRO A 38 -31.75 -21.34 -14.71
C PRO A 38 -32.75 -21.78 -15.80
N ASP A 39 -32.77 -23.10 -16.01
CA ASP A 39 -33.76 -23.94 -16.71
C ASP A 39 -33.53 -24.24 -18.20
N THR A 40 -33.13 -25.48 -18.51
CA THR A 40 -34.06 -26.52 -18.99
C THR A 40 -33.37 -27.89 -18.96
N ILE A 41 -33.85 -28.80 -18.10
CA ILE A 41 -33.58 -30.24 -18.15
C ILE A 41 -34.53 -30.87 -19.18
N LYS A 42 -34.01 -31.54 -20.21
CA LYS A 42 -34.66 -32.69 -20.87
C LYS A 42 -33.60 -33.68 -21.41
N THR A 43 -33.54 -34.82 -20.73
CA THR A 43 -33.49 -36.20 -21.23
C THR A 43 -33.18 -36.43 -22.72
N THR A 44 -32.15 -37.22 -23.00
CA THR A 44 -32.23 -38.46 -23.80
C THR A 44 -30.97 -39.32 -23.63
N LEU A 45 -31.13 -40.50 -23.00
CA LEU A 45 -30.30 -41.67 -23.30
C LEU A 45 -30.54 -42.08 -24.75
N GLY A 46 -29.47 -42.30 -25.51
CA GLY A 46 -29.54 -42.79 -26.88
C GLY A 46 -28.27 -43.56 -27.23
N SER A 47 -28.39 -44.88 -27.18
CA SER A 47 -27.46 -45.90 -27.66
C SER A 47 -26.78 -45.56 -28.98
N LEU A 48 -25.49 -45.91 -29.15
CA LEU A 48 -24.92 -46.19 -30.46
C LEU A 48 -23.68 -47.10 -30.35
N THR A 49 -23.95 -48.38 -30.47
CA THR A 49 -23.04 -49.45 -30.89
C THR A 49 -22.54 -49.23 -32.31
N PHE A 50 -21.26 -49.57 -32.52
CA PHE A 50 -20.59 -50.08 -33.73
C PHE A 50 -20.76 -49.35 -35.08
N LEU A 51 -19.62 -49.00 -35.69
CA LEU A 51 -19.33 -49.38 -37.08
C LEU A 51 -17.81 -49.36 -37.35
N VAL A 52 -17.29 -50.56 -37.59
CA VAL A 52 -16.02 -50.84 -38.28
C VAL A 52 -16.16 -50.32 -39.72
N GLY A 53 -15.19 -49.54 -40.17
CA GLY A 53 -15.10 -49.07 -41.55
C GLY A 53 -13.69 -48.61 -41.87
N ALA A 54 -12.92 -49.48 -42.55
CA ALA A 54 -11.62 -49.16 -43.09
C ALA A 54 -11.72 -48.02 -44.12
N SER A 55 -10.89 -46.99 -43.99
CA SER A 55 -10.55 -46.12 -45.11
C SER A 55 -9.12 -45.62 -44.97
N GLN A 56 -8.34 -45.97 -45.98
CA GLN A 56 -6.92 -45.80 -46.11
C GLN A 56 -6.65 -44.52 -46.90
N ARG A 57 -6.31 -43.41 -46.21
CA ARG A 57 -5.47 -42.27 -46.67
C ARG A 57 -5.67 -41.03 -45.79
N CYS A 58 -4.66 -40.70 -44.97
CA CYS A 58 -4.03 -39.36 -44.88
C CYS A 58 -3.18 -39.23 -43.59
N PRO A 59 -1.90 -38.81 -43.68
CA PRO A 59 -1.07 -38.54 -42.51
C PRO A 59 -1.32 -37.10 -42.03
N ARG A 60 -2.38 -36.87 -41.24
CA ARG A 60 -2.61 -35.60 -40.53
C ARG A 60 -2.82 -35.74 -39.03
N LEU A 61 -2.69 -36.96 -38.48
CA LEU A 61 -2.79 -37.22 -37.03
C LEU A 61 -1.45 -37.19 -36.27
N THR A 62 -0.33 -36.91 -36.93
CA THR A 62 1.01 -37.01 -36.33
C THR A 62 1.56 -35.72 -35.73
N ARG A 63 0.91 -34.55 -35.89
CA ARG A 63 1.50 -33.25 -35.49
C ARG A 63 1.34 -32.90 -33.99
N ARG A 64 0.27 -33.38 -33.34
CA ARG A 64 -0.03 -33.11 -31.91
C ARG A 64 0.63 -34.08 -30.92
N THR A 65 0.80 -35.34 -31.33
CA THR A 65 1.50 -36.37 -30.53
C THR A 65 3.01 -36.23 -30.59
N THR A 66 3.55 -35.79 -31.73
CA THR A 66 4.99 -35.50 -31.88
C THR A 66 5.43 -34.31 -31.06
N THR A 67 4.61 -33.26 -30.93
CA THR A 67 4.92 -32.06 -30.12
C THR A 67 4.99 -32.34 -28.62
N LEU A 68 4.15 -33.24 -28.11
CA LEU A 68 4.14 -33.63 -26.69
C LEU A 68 5.34 -34.51 -26.32
N LEU A 69 5.73 -35.44 -27.21
CA LEU A 69 6.94 -36.24 -27.07
C LEU A 69 8.21 -35.39 -27.22
N LEU A 70 8.25 -34.46 -28.19
CA LEU A 70 9.33 -33.48 -28.32
C LEU A 70 9.45 -32.61 -27.07
N ARG A 71 8.35 -32.10 -26.51
CA ARG A 71 8.37 -31.37 -25.23
C ARG A 71 8.89 -32.22 -24.08
N LYS A 72 8.41 -33.46 -23.91
CA LYS A 72 8.93 -34.37 -22.87
C LYS A 72 10.44 -34.66 -23.05
N LEU A 73 10.90 -34.82 -24.29
CA LEU A 73 12.31 -35.03 -24.64
C LEU A 73 13.17 -33.79 -24.39
N ILE A 74 12.65 -32.60 -24.72
CA ILE A 74 13.30 -31.31 -24.47
C ILE A 74 13.37 -31.04 -22.95
N ASN A 75 12.30 -31.34 -22.20
CA ASN A 75 12.28 -31.20 -20.75
C ASN A 75 13.30 -32.12 -20.06
N LEU A 76 13.54 -33.32 -20.62
CA LEU A 76 14.64 -34.19 -20.18
C LEU A 76 16.03 -33.54 -20.43
N ILE A 77 16.14 -32.72 -21.47
CA ILE A 77 17.39 -32.17 -22.03
C ILE A 77 17.69 -30.71 -21.59
N ILE A 78 16.82 -30.07 -20.81
CA ILE A 78 16.89 -28.66 -20.33
C ILE A 78 16.28 -27.67 -21.32
N GLU A 79 15.03 -27.30 -21.07
CA GLU A 79 14.47 -25.94 -21.08
C GLU A 79 12.94 -26.08 -21.18
N ASP A 80 12.24 -25.74 -20.09
CA ASP A 80 10.79 -25.52 -20.14
C ASP A 80 10.59 -24.30 -21.06
N ASP A 81 9.93 -24.48 -22.20
CA ASP A 81 9.60 -23.46 -23.22
C ASP A 81 10.48 -23.35 -24.50
N VAL A 82 11.03 -24.47 -24.99
CA VAL A 82 11.67 -24.47 -26.34
C VAL A 82 10.63 -24.54 -27.47
N GLU A 83 10.68 -23.56 -28.38
CA GLU A 83 9.91 -23.57 -29.62
C GLU A 83 10.58 -24.44 -30.70
N ALA A 84 9.87 -25.47 -31.14
CA ALA A 84 10.41 -26.52 -32.01
C ALA A 84 10.85 -26.03 -33.42
N ASN A 85 10.27 -24.93 -33.89
CA ASN A 85 10.52 -24.35 -35.22
C ASN A 85 11.64 -23.29 -35.24
N GLU A 86 12.14 -22.88 -34.08
CA GLU A 86 13.25 -21.93 -33.97
C GLU A 86 14.55 -22.54 -34.49
N LEU A 87 15.48 -21.69 -34.95
CA LEU A 87 16.83 -22.13 -35.33
C LEU A 87 17.66 -22.42 -34.09
N CYS A 88 18.46 -23.49 -34.14
CA CYS A 88 19.32 -23.90 -33.04
C CYS A 88 20.70 -23.25 -33.19
N THR A 89 21.19 -22.62 -32.13
CA THR A 89 22.57 -22.09 -32.06
C THR A 89 23.57 -23.21 -31.78
N ARG A 90 24.84 -22.98 -32.12
CA ARG A 90 25.92 -23.93 -31.86
C ARG A 90 26.10 -24.20 -30.36
N ARG A 91 25.93 -23.18 -29.51
CA ARG A 91 26.03 -23.31 -28.06
C ARG A 91 24.90 -24.15 -27.46
N GLU A 92 23.65 -23.91 -27.88
CA GLU A 92 22.49 -24.71 -27.44
C GLU A 92 22.69 -26.18 -27.80
N PHE A 93 23.11 -26.45 -29.05
CA PHE A 93 23.34 -27.82 -29.48
C PHE A 93 24.48 -28.49 -28.72
N ALA A 94 25.58 -27.77 -28.46
CA ALA A 94 26.68 -28.25 -27.65
C ALA A 94 26.24 -28.62 -26.22
N ARG A 95 25.49 -27.73 -25.56
CA ARG A 95 24.92 -27.95 -24.23
C ARG A 95 24.04 -29.20 -24.20
N TRP A 96 23.11 -29.32 -25.14
CA TRP A 96 22.20 -30.46 -25.22
C TRP A 96 22.93 -31.77 -25.52
N LEU A 97 23.93 -31.75 -26.40
CA LEU A 97 24.72 -32.93 -26.76
C LEU A 97 25.50 -33.49 -25.56
N VAL A 98 26.23 -32.62 -24.86
CA VAL A 98 27.01 -33.02 -23.68
C VAL A 98 26.09 -33.51 -22.57
N LYS A 99 25.00 -32.79 -22.30
CA LYS A 99 24.07 -33.20 -21.25
C LYS A 99 23.45 -34.57 -21.54
N LEU A 100 22.98 -34.78 -22.77
CA LEU A 100 22.35 -36.04 -23.14
C LEU A 100 23.34 -37.20 -23.05
N ASN A 101 24.54 -37.03 -23.61
CA ASN A 101 25.57 -38.05 -23.59
C ASN A 101 26.03 -38.36 -22.16
N SER A 102 26.32 -37.35 -21.35
CA SER A 102 26.76 -37.56 -19.96
C SER A 102 25.70 -38.22 -19.08
N SER A 103 24.41 -37.99 -19.35
CA SER A 103 23.30 -38.57 -18.59
C SER A 103 22.97 -40.00 -19.00
N LEU A 104 23.10 -40.34 -20.29
CA LEU A 104 22.54 -41.59 -20.85
C LEU A 104 23.56 -42.54 -21.46
N GLU A 105 24.73 -42.07 -21.93
CA GLU A 105 25.72 -42.93 -22.57
C GLU A 105 26.47 -43.75 -21.51
N ARG A 106 26.28 -45.07 -21.58
CA ARG A 106 26.87 -46.03 -20.63
C ARG A 106 28.16 -46.65 -21.16
N ASN A 107 28.39 -46.60 -22.48
CA ASN A 107 29.60 -47.14 -23.09
C ASN A 107 30.76 -46.14 -22.93
N PRO A 108 31.84 -46.49 -22.21
CA PRO A 108 32.98 -45.58 -22.01
C PRO A 108 33.62 -45.08 -23.31
N LYS A 109 33.52 -45.85 -24.41
CA LYS A 109 34.12 -45.47 -25.71
C LYS A 109 33.46 -44.25 -26.37
N HIS A 110 32.17 -44.05 -26.12
CA HIS A 110 31.39 -42.95 -26.73
C HIS A 110 30.97 -41.91 -25.70
N ARG A 111 31.37 -42.11 -24.44
CA ARG A 111 31.06 -41.21 -23.35
C ARG A 111 31.98 -40.01 -23.42
N ILE A 112 31.39 -38.84 -23.51
CA ILE A 112 32.07 -37.56 -23.39
C ILE A 112 32.40 -37.38 -21.91
N ALA A 113 33.64 -37.68 -21.53
CA ALA A 113 34.14 -37.44 -20.19
C ALA A 113 34.54 -35.96 -20.07
N PRO A 114 34.07 -35.20 -19.07
CA PRO A 114 34.58 -33.87 -18.81
C PRO A 114 36.05 -33.96 -18.36
N ILE A 115 36.98 -33.58 -19.23
CA ILE A 115 38.41 -33.50 -18.92
C ILE A 115 38.79 -32.02 -18.80
N VAL A 116 37.98 -31.23 -18.07
CA VAL A 116 38.29 -29.82 -17.83
C VAL A 116 39.40 -29.73 -16.78
N SER A 117 40.59 -30.17 -17.20
CA SER A 117 41.94 -30.00 -16.69
C SER A 117 42.15 -30.23 -15.20
N LEU A 118 42.47 -31.48 -14.83
CA LEU A 118 43.08 -31.91 -13.56
C LEU A 118 44.44 -31.23 -13.23
N SER A 119 44.96 -30.35 -14.10
CA SER A 119 46.35 -29.86 -14.09
C SER A 119 46.53 -28.34 -13.91
N GLY A 120 45.51 -27.61 -13.45
CA GLY A 120 45.66 -26.23 -12.95
C GLY A 120 45.87 -25.11 -13.98
N SER A 121 46.10 -25.44 -15.26
CA SER A 121 46.15 -24.47 -16.38
C SER A 121 45.06 -24.80 -17.39
N VAL A 122 44.00 -23.98 -17.47
CA VAL A 122 42.90 -24.15 -18.44
C VAL A 122 43.31 -23.51 -19.75
N PHE A 123 43.70 -24.32 -20.74
CA PHE A 123 43.88 -23.83 -22.10
C PHE A 123 42.53 -23.83 -22.81
N THR A 124 42.03 -22.64 -23.19
CA THR A 124 40.75 -22.52 -23.89
C THR A 124 40.84 -23.12 -25.29
N ALA A 125 39.85 -23.95 -25.65
CA ALA A 125 39.81 -24.58 -26.96
C ALA A 125 39.61 -23.58 -28.12
N PHE A 126 39.04 -22.41 -27.83
CA PHE A 126 38.67 -21.36 -28.78
C PHE A 126 39.06 -19.97 -28.26
N ASP A 127 39.28 -19.03 -29.19
CA ASP A 127 39.62 -17.63 -28.89
C ASP A 127 38.43 -16.77 -28.46
N ASP A 128 37.23 -17.12 -28.92
CA ASP A 128 36.00 -16.34 -28.73
C ASP A 128 35.11 -16.84 -27.56
N ILE A 129 35.59 -17.82 -26.79
CA ILE A 129 34.89 -18.36 -25.62
C ILE A 129 35.73 -18.11 -24.36
N SER A 130 35.18 -17.32 -23.43
CA SER A 130 35.76 -17.08 -22.10
C SER A 130 35.41 -18.20 -21.12
N ILE A 131 36.21 -18.34 -20.06
CA ILE A 131 35.94 -19.25 -18.93
C ILE A 131 34.62 -18.87 -18.20
N ASP A 132 34.26 -17.58 -18.23
CA ASP A 132 33.02 -17.06 -17.61
C ASP A 132 31.76 -17.31 -18.46
N ASP A 133 31.90 -17.86 -19.68
CA ASP A 133 30.75 -18.19 -20.51
C ASP A 133 29.92 -19.32 -19.85
N PRO A 134 28.58 -19.19 -19.73
CA PRO A 134 27.74 -20.19 -19.07
C PRO A 134 27.79 -21.59 -19.73
N ASP A 135 28.06 -21.65 -21.04
CA ASP A 135 28.22 -22.88 -21.82
C ASP A 135 29.70 -23.27 -22.00
N PHE A 136 30.65 -22.55 -21.37
CA PHE A 136 32.09 -22.80 -21.49
C PHE A 136 32.42 -24.28 -21.30
N ARG A 137 31.93 -24.89 -20.21
CA ARG A 137 32.21 -26.31 -19.93
C ARG A 137 31.68 -27.24 -21.02
N SER A 138 30.47 -27.02 -21.52
CA SER A 138 29.90 -27.88 -22.56
C SER A 138 30.69 -27.77 -23.86
N ILE A 139 31.09 -26.56 -24.24
CA ILE A 139 31.88 -26.32 -25.46
C ILE A 139 33.29 -26.89 -25.32
N GLN A 140 33.97 -26.60 -24.21
CA GLN A 140 35.32 -27.07 -23.93
C GLN A 140 35.41 -28.60 -23.94
N VAL A 141 34.47 -29.28 -23.28
CA VAL A 141 34.46 -30.74 -23.17
C VAL A 141 34.24 -31.42 -24.53
N LEU A 142 33.43 -30.83 -25.41
CA LEU A 142 33.29 -31.35 -26.78
C LEU A 142 34.58 -31.20 -27.59
N ALA A 143 35.31 -30.10 -27.39
CA ALA A 143 36.59 -29.88 -28.05
C ALA A 143 37.66 -30.85 -27.56
N GLU A 144 37.73 -31.08 -26.25
CA GLU A 144 38.64 -32.04 -25.61
C GLU A 144 38.34 -33.48 -26.04
N ALA A 145 37.06 -33.82 -26.23
CA ALA A 145 36.64 -35.10 -26.76
C ALA A 145 36.93 -35.27 -28.27
N GLY A 146 37.48 -34.25 -28.93
CA GLY A 146 37.79 -34.25 -30.35
C GLY A 146 36.56 -34.12 -31.27
N VAL A 147 35.37 -33.90 -30.71
CA VAL A 147 34.10 -33.83 -31.47
C VAL A 147 34.04 -32.57 -32.33
N ILE A 148 34.60 -31.46 -31.83
CA ILE A 148 34.65 -30.19 -32.54
C ILE A 148 36.10 -29.78 -32.81
N PRO A 149 36.45 -29.38 -34.05
CA PRO A 149 37.80 -28.89 -34.36
C PRO A 149 38.15 -27.68 -33.49
N SER A 150 39.31 -27.73 -32.85
CA SER A 150 39.76 -26.72 -31.90
C SER A 150 41.29 -26.61 -31.89
N LYS A 151 41.84 -25.64 -31.16
CA LYS A 151 43.29 -25.51 -30.94
C LYS A 151 43.91 -26.77 -30.33
N LEU A 152 43.13 -27.50 -29.53
CA LEU A 152 43.56 -28.73 -28.87
C LEU A 152 43.80 -29.87 -29.88
N SER A 153 43.07 -29.86 -31.00
CA SER A 153 43.25 -30.85 -32.07
C SER A 153 44.46 -30.55 -32.96
N TRP A 154 44.84 -29.27 -33.07
CA TRP A 154 45.90 -28.82 -33.99
C TRP A 154 47.31 -29.08 -33.45
N ASN A 155 47.51 -28.96 -32.14
CA ASN A 155 48.83 -29.07 -31.52
C ASN A 155 49.47 -30.48 -31.57
N ASN A 156 48.74 -31.51 -32.03
CA ASN A 156 49.26 -32.87 -32.14
C ASN A 156 49.77 -33.22 -33.55
N SER A 157 49.72 -32.29 -34.52
CA SER A 157 50.18 -32.50 -35.89
C SER A 157 50.98 -31.28 -36.35
N PHE A 158 52.23 -31.50 -36.78
CA PHE A 158 53.22 -30.54 -37.30
C PHE A 158 54.15 -29.87 -36.28
N ASP A 159 55.19 -30.62 -35.90
CA ASP A 159 56.50 -30.09 -35.52
C ASP A 159 57.41 -30.03 -36.77
N TYR A 160 57.02 -29.25 -37.79
CA TYR A 160 57.86 -28.99 -38.96
C TYR A 160 57.56 -27.62 -39.58
N GLY A 161 58.50 -26.68 -39.42
CA GLY A 161 58.73 -25.57 -40.33
C GLY A 161 57.82 -24.35 -40.13
N GLY A 162 58.42 -23.24 -39.70
CA GLY A 162 57.71 -22.03 -39.33
C GLY A 162 56.90 -21.38 -40.45
N PHE A 163 55.68 -21.00 -40.09
CA PHE A 163 55.05 -19.76 -40.55
C PHE A 163 54.12 -19.26 -39.45
N ASP A 164 54.41 -18.05 -38.99
CA ASP A 164 53.85 -17.39 -37.82
C ASP A 164 52.48 -16.77 -38.15
N THR A 165 51.48 -17.62 -38.40
CA THR A 165 50.08 -17.21 -38.40
C THR A 165 49.33 -18.10 -37.44
N GLN A 166 49.35 -17.71 -36.17
CA GLN A 166 48.45 -18.20 -35.14
C GLN A 166 47.01 -17.91 -35.61
N GLN A 167 46.42 -18.87 -36.34
CA GLN A 167 45.08 -18.72 -36.88
C GLN A 167 44.13 -18.64 -35.69
N ASN A 168 43.41 -17.52 -35.53
CA ASN A 168 42.37 -17.41 -34.52
C ASN A 168 41.32 -18.50 -34.77
N ILE A 169 41.18 -19.43 -33.84
CA ILE A 169 40.23 -20.54 -33.93
C ILE A 169 39.02 -20.17 -33.08
N ASN A 170 37.92 -19.84 -33.74
CA ASN A 170 36.69 -19.37 -33.14
C ASN A 170 35.58 -20.44 -33.21
N PHE A 171 34.78 -20.56 -32.16
CA PHE A 171 33.62 -21.45 -32.08
C PHE A 171 32.36 -20.87 -32.71
N PHE A 172 32.18 -19.54 -32.62
CA PHE A 172 30.99 -18.78 -32.99
C PHE A 172 29.72 -19.25 -32.26
N PRO A 173 29.60 -18.99 -30.93
CA PRO A 173 28.56 -19.59 -30.09
C PRO A 173 27.13 -19.25 -30.52
N ASP A 174 26.90 -18.00 -30.96
CA ASP A 174 25.58 -17.48 -31.35
C ASP A 174 25.21 -17.80 -32.81
N ARG A 175 26.15 -18.37 -33.58
CA ARG A 175 25.87 -18.78 -34.94
C ARG A 175 24.95 -20.00 -34.94
N PHE A 176 23.96 -20.02 -35.83
CA PHE A 176 23.12 -21.21 -36.01
C PHE A 176 23.93 -22.41 -36.48
N ILE A 177 23.62 -23.58 -35.92
CA ILE A 177 24.29 -24.82 -36.29
C ILE A 177 23.90 -25.23 -37.71
N SER A 178 24.91 -25.44 -38.55
CA SER A 178 24.71 -25.90 -39.92
C SER A 178 24.30 -27.37 -39.95
N ARG A 179 23.65 -27.82 -41.03
CA ARG A 179 23.30 -29.24 -41.20
C ARG A 179 24.53 -30.12 -41.19
N GLN A 180 25.63 -29.66 -41.78
CA GLN A 180 26.88 -30.39 -41.79
C GLN A 180 27.46 -30.49 -40.36
N ASP A 181 27.61 -29.38 -39.64
CA ASP A 181 28.14 -29.39 -38.26
C ASP A 181 27.32 -30.29 -37.34
N LEU A 182 25.99 -30.22 -37.43
CA LEU A 182 25.08 -31.03 -36.63
C LEU A 182 25.32 -32.53 -36.85
N ILE A 183 25.47 -32.96 -38.11
CA ILE A 183 25.75 -34.35 -38.44
C ILE A 183 27.18 -34.71 -38.06
N ASP A 184 28.16 -33.84 -38.30
CA ASP A 184 29.57 -34.08 -37.98
C ASP A 184 29.79 -34.34 -36.50
N TRP A 185 29.19 -33.52 -35.64
CA TRP A 185 29.35 -33.66 -34.19
C TRP A 185 28.64 -34.91 -33.67
N ARG A 186 27.48 -35.25 -34.24
CA ARG A 186 26.75 -36.45 -33.84
C ARG A 186 27.37 -37.72 -34.36
N ALA A 187 27.82 -37.72 -35.62
CA ALA A 187 28.40 -38.88 -36.28
C ALA A 187 29.64 -39.37 -35.53
N GLN A 188 30.52 -38.45 -35.07
CA GLN A 188 31.69 -38.76 -34.24
C GLN A 188 31.39 -39.56 -32.97
N LEU A 189 30.21 -39.36 -32.40
CA LEU A 189 29.77 -40.12 -31.24
C LEU A 189 29.00 -41.38 -31.63
N GLU A 190 28.37 -41.41 -32.82
CA GLU A 190 27.50 -42.49 -33.31
C GLU A 190 28.26 -43.61 -34.05
N TYR A 191 29.38 -43.30 -34.69
CA TYR A 191 30.14 -44.26 -35.50
C TYR A 191 31.58 -44.38 -34.98
N ASP A 192 32.13 -45.60 -35.00
CA ASP A 192 33.54 -45.82 -34.74
C ASP A 192 34.35 -45.38 -35.98
N PHE A 193 35.07 -44.26 -35.89
CA PHE A 193 35.88 -43.74 -37.00
C PHE A 193 37.20 -44.51 -37.11
N PHE A 194 37.34 -45.32 -38.16
CA PHE A 194 38.63 -45.84 -38.56
C PHE A 194 39.28 -44.87 -39.56
N SER A 195 40.21 -44.03 -39.09
CA SER A 195 41.01 -43.18 -39.97
C SER A 195 41.96 -44.05 -40.80
N GLY A 196 41.57 -44.39 -42.02
CA GLY A 196 42.45 -45.09 -42.96
C GLY A 196 41.82 -45.53 -44.27
N VAL A 197 40.49 -45.70 -44.36
CA VAL A 197 39.85 -46.29 -45.57
C VAL A 197 38.51 -45.59 -45.87
N VAL A 198 38.53 -44.29 -46.10
CA VAL A 198 37.42 -43.64 -46.83
C VAL A 198 37.91 -43.44 -48.26
N ASP A 199 37.89 -44.53 -49.02
CA ASP A 199 38.22 -44.52 -50.43
C ASP A 199 37.35 -43.51 -51.19
N GLN A 200 37.97 -42.71 -52.07
CA GLN A 200 37.28 -41.76 -52.96
C GLN A 200 36.15 -42.40 -53.80
N ILE A 201 36.14 -43.73 -53.90
CA ILE A 201 35.14 -44.56 -54.58
C ILE A 201 33.76 -44.46 -53.89
N SER A 202 33.71 -44.19 -52.58
CA SER A 202 32.46 -44.12 -51.79
C SER A 202 31.68 -42.81 -52.01
N ILE A 203 32.36 -41.72 -52.41
CA ILE A 203 31.76 -40.39 -52.63
C ILE A 203 30.73 -40.44 -53.78
N LYS A 204 30.96 -41.28 -54.80
CA LYS A 204 30.04 -41.42 -55.95
C LYS A 204 28.71 -42.10 -55.60
N LYS A 205 28.60 -42.76 -54.44
CA LYS A 205 27.41 -43.49 -54.00
C LYS A 205 26.44 -42.65 -53.15
N ALA A 206 26.81 -41.39 -52.85
CA ALA A 206 26.10 -40.53 -51.91
C ALA A 206 24.73 -40.01 -52.39
N GLY A 207 24.40 -40.08 -53.69
CA GLY A 207 23.04 -39.81 -54.20
C GLY A 207 22.53 -38.35 -54.09
N TYR A 208 23.33 -37.43 -53.55
CA TYR A 208 23.00 -36.00 -53.47
C TYR A 208 23.49 -35.23 -54.70
N MET A 209 22.80 -34.15 -55.05
CA MET A 209 23.20 -33.24 -56.13
C MET A 209 24.36 -32.32 -55.75
N ASP A 210 24.47 -31.99 -54.47
CA ASP A 210 25.44 -31.05 -53.88
C ASP A 210 26.58 -31.75 -53.13
N VAL A 211 26.92 -32.98 -53.53
CA VAL A 211 28.02 -33.76 -52.92
C VAL A 211 29.35 -33.01 -52.92
N LYS A 212 29.61 -32.17 -53.94
CA LYS A 212 30.83 -31.34 -54.02
C LYS A 212 30.93 -30.30 -52.90
N GLU A 213 29.81 -29.89 -52.31
CA GLU A 213 29.76 -28.94 -51.19
C GLU A 213 29.98 -29.66 -49.83
N ILE A 214 29.92 -31.00 -49.80
CA ILE A 214 30.09 -31.80 -48.58
C ILE A 214 31.56 -32.15 -48.41
N ILE A 215 32.18 -31.49 -47.42
CA ILE A 215 33.63 -31.60 -47.17
C ILE A 215 33.96 -32.65 -46.10
N SER A 216 33.00 -32.96 -45.21
CA SER A 216 33.25 -33.83 -44.06
C SER A 216 33.13 -35.34 -44.35
N SER A 217 34.14 -36.10 -43.92
CA SER A 217 34.15 -37.57 -43.91
C SER A 217 33.05 -38.17 -43.03
N ALA A 218 32.68 -37.49 -41.93
CA ALA A 218 31.67 -37.96 -40.99
C ALA A 218 30.26 -37.99 -41.60
N VAL A 219 29.93 -37.00 -42.43
CA VAL A 219 28.69 -37.00 -43.23
C VAL A 219 28.64 -38.21 -44.17
N TYR A 220 29.76 -38.54 -44.84
CA TYR A 220 29.79 -39.69 -45.75
C TYR A 220 29.59 -41.02 -45.02
N VAL A 221 30.21 -41.19 -43.85
CA VAL A 221 30.01 -42.40 -43.01
C VAL A 221 28.54 -42.53 -42.59
N ASP A 222 27.90 -41.43 -42.16
CA ASP A 222 26.48 -41.43 -41.81
C ASP A 222 25.59 -41.82 -43.00
N MET A 223 25.92 -41.34 -44.20
CA MET A 223 25.19 -41.71 -45.43
C MET A 223 25.30 -43.22 -45.74
N LEU A 224 26.47 -43.82 -45.49
CA LEU A 224 26.68 -45.26 -45.68
C LEU A 224 25.92 -46.11 -44.65
N ALA A 225 25.53 -45.53 -43.50
CA ALA A 225 24.76 -46.22 -42.48
C ALA A 225 23.29 -46.53 -42.88
N GLY A 226 22.84 -46.08 -44.06
CA GLY A 226 21.56 -46.47 -44.66
C GLY A 226 20.36 -46.05 -43.81
N ASP A 227 19.55 -47.00 -43.35
CA ASP A 227 18.39 -46.72 -42.49
C ASP A 227 18.78 -46.28 -41.07
N LYS A 228 20.03 -46.52 -40.67
CA LYS A 228 20.55 -46.05 -39.38
C LYS A 228 21.03 -44.59 -39.43
N SER A 229 21.25 -44.04 -40.63
CA SER A 229 21.71 -42.65 -40.87
C SER A 229 20.91 -41.64 -40.05
N ILE A 230 21.62 -40.80 -39.29
CA ILE A 230 21.07 -39.66 -38.59
C ILE A 230 20.58 -38.63 -39.61
N LEU A 231 21.36 -38.39 -40.67
CA LEU A 231 21.03 -37.45 -41.73
C LEU A 231 19.66 -37.76 -42.35
N ARG A 232 19.42 -39.03 -42.71
CA ARG A 232 18.15 -39.47 -43.30
C ARG A 232 16.98 -39.38 -42.32
N LYS A 233 17.22 -39.59 -41.02
CA LYS A 233 16.18 -39.48 -39.97
C LYS A 233 15.78 -38.03 -39.71
N VAL A 234 16.76 -37.12 -39.69
CA VAL A 234 16.55 -35.70 -39.37
C VAL A 234 16.00 -34.92 -40.56
N PHE A 235 16.60 -35.13 -41.75
CA PHE A 235 16.29 -34.33 -42.94
C PHE A 235 15.48 -35.08 -44.00
N GLY A 236 15.21 -36.37 -43.82
CA GLY A 236 14.52 -37.21 -44.78
C GLY A 236 15.39 -37.60 -45.98
N GLN A 237 14.76 -38.23 -46.98
CA GLN A 237 15.41 -38.53 -48.27
C GLN A 237 15.31 -37.33 -49.21
N SER A 238 16.21 -36.36 -49.05
CA SER A 238 16.32 -35.23 -49.98
C SER A 238 17.28 -35.57 -51.12
N LYS A 239 17.05 -34.98 -52.31
CA LYS A 239 18.05 -35.00 -53.40
C LYS A 239 19.17 -33.97 -53.20
N ARG A 240 18.99 -32.99 -52.30
CA ARG A 240 19.95 -31.92 -52.00
C ARG A 240 20.10 -31.75 -50.49
N PHE A 241 21.32 -31.84 -49.96
CA PHE A 241 21.58 -31.83 -48.51
C PHE A 241 21.62 -30.41 -47.93
N GLN A 242 22.27 -29.48 -48.64
CA GLN A 242 22.52 -28.08 -48.27
C GLN A 242 23.36 -27.99 -46.98
N PRO A 243 24.65 -28.33 -47.03
CA PRO A 243 25.49 -28.48 -45.83
C PRO A 243 25.52 -27.23 -44.94
N ASN A 244 25.54 -26.04 -45.55
CA ASN A 244 25.63 -24.75 -44.85
C ASN A 244 24.29 -24.22 -44.32
N LYS A 245 23.16 -24.89 -44.58
CA LYS A 245 21.84 -24.42 -44.13
C LYS A 245 21.73 -24.54 -42.61
N PRO A 246 21.14 -23.55 -41.89
CA PRO A 246 20.92 -23.69 -40.46
C PRO A 246 19.85 -24.75 -40.14
N SER A 247 19.97 -25.39 -38.97
CA SER A 247 19.07 -26.43 -38.49
C SER A 247 18.11 -25.90 -37.42
N THR A 248 16.89 -26.42 -37.38
CA THR A 248 15.91 -26.07 -36.34
C THR A 248 16.17 -26.83 -35.04
N LYS A 249 15.66 -26.31 -33.91
CA LYS A 249 15.71 -26.99 -32.61
C LYS A 249 15.05 -28.38 -32.67
N ALA A 250 13.93 -28.54 -33.38
CA ALA A 250 13.36 -29.87 -33.62
C ALA A 250 14.32 -30.82 -34.37
N GLN A 251 15.03 -30.33 -35.39
CA GLN A 251 15.99 -31.14 -36.14
C GLN A 251 17.17 -31.56 -35.25
N ALA A 252 17.68 -30.64 -34.44
CA ALA A 252 18.70 -30.90 -33.43
C ALA A 252 18.24 -31.99 -32.43
N VAL A 253 17.04 -31.88 -31.87
CA VAL A 253 16.50 -32.88 -30.94
C VAL A 253 16.31 -34.24 -31.60
N VAL A 254 15.77 -34.29 -32.82
CA VAL A 254 15.65 -35.56 -33.56
C VAL A 254 17.03 -36.18 -33.81
N ALA A 255 18.05 -35.37 -34.11
CA ALA A 255 19.41 -35.85 -34.26
C ALA A 255 19.96 -36.42 -32.95
N LEU A 256 19.75 -35.73 -31.83
CA LEU A 256 20.18 -36.13 -30.49
C LEU A 256 19.52 -37.42 -30.00
N THR A 257 18.23 -37.56 -30.25
CA THR A 257 17.41 -38.70 -29.81
C THR A 257 17.46 -39.91 -30.73
N GLY A 258 18.05 -39.75 -31.92
CA GLY A 258 18.31 -40.83 -32.86
C GLY A 258 19.59 -41.60 -32.55
N GLY A 259 19.80 -42.66 -33.33
CA GLY A 259 21.02 -43.48 -33.24
C GLY A 259 20.99 -44.50 -32.10
N ARG A 260 22.15 -44.82 -31.52
CA ARG A 260 22.32 -45.84 -30.47
C ARG A 260 21.67 -45.48 -29.14
N MET A 261 21.52 -44.19 -28.84
CA MET A 261 20.94 -43.74 -27.57
C MET A 261 19.41 -43.78 -27.57
N LYS A 262 18.77 -44.08 -28.70
CA LYS A 262 17.30 -44.06 -28.85
C LYS A 262 16.60 -44.94 -27.81
N GLU A 263 17.06 -46.17 -27.64
CA GLU A 263 16.46 -47.11 -26.70
C GLU A 263 16.62 -46.65 -25.25
N ALA A 264 17.80 -46.15 -24.87
CA ALA A 264 18.06 -45.61 -23.53
C ALA A 264 17.17 -44.40 -23.22
N ILE A 265 17.03 -43.48 -24.18
CA ILE A 265 16.14 -42.31 -24.07
C ILE A 265 14.68 -42.76 -23.90
N SER A 266 14.24 -43.74 -24.69
CA SER A 266 12.87 -44.26 -24.59
C SER A 266 12.58 -44.92 -23.24
N ALA A 267 13.55 -45.64 -22.68
CA ALA A 267 13.42 -46.27 -21.36
C ALA A 267 13.33 -45.21 -20.24
N GLU A 268 14.14 -44.16 -20.30
CA GLU A 268 14.07 -43.06 -19.33
C GLU A 268 12.76 -42.29 -19.42
N LEU A 269 12.23 -42.05 -20.63
CA LEU A 269 10.92 -41.44 -20.79
C LEU A 269 9.80 -42.29 -20.17
N LEU A 270 9.82 -43.61 -20.37
CA LEU A 270 8.84 -44.52 -19.78
C LEU A 270 8.96 -44.55 -18.25
N ARG A 271 10.18 -44.52 -17.70
CA ARG A 271 10.41 -44.44 -16.25
C ARG A 271 9.81 -43.17 -15.66
N ILE A 272 10.09 -42.01 -16.27
CA ILE A 272 9.55 -40.72 -15.83
C ILE A 272 8.03 -40.68 -15.95
N GLU A 273 7.47 -41.26 -17.00
CA GLU A 273 6.01 -41.36 -17.17
C GLU A 273 5.38 -42.23 -16.07
N ALA A 274 5.98 -43.38 -15.75
CA ALA A 274 5.51 -44.25 -14.68
C ALA A 274 5.60 -43.56 -13.30
N GLU A 275 6.70 -42.87 -13.00
CA GLU A 275 6.87 -42.11 -11.76
C GLU A 275 5.82 -41.00 -11.63
N ASN A 276 5.57 -40.25 -12.70
CA ASN A 276 4.53 -39.21 -12.71
C ASN A 276 3.13 -39.81 -12.53
N SER A 277 2.83 -40.93 -13.18
CA SER A 277 1.56 -41.63 -12.98
C SER A 277 1.39 -42.12 -11.55
N ALA A 278 2.44 -42.64 -10.92
CA ALA A 278 2.41 -43.06 -9.51
C ALA A 278 2.16 -41.87 -8.57
N ARG A 279 2.85 -40.75 -8.77
CA ARG A 279 2.64 -39.51 -7.99
C ARG A 279 1.21 -38.97 -8.11
N LEU A 280 0.64 -39.02 -9.32
CA LEU A 280 -0.75 -38.58 -9.54
C LEU A 280 -1.75 -39.52 -8.86
N ALA A 281 -1.49 -40.83 -8.86
CA ALA A 281 -2.32 -41.81 -8.17
C ALA A 281 -2.28 -41.61 -6.65
N GLU A 282 -1.09 -41.42 -6.07
CA GLU A 282 -0.90 -41.13 -4.64
C GLU A 282 -1.63 -39.83 -4.24
N ALA A 283 -1.51 -38.77 -5.05
CA ALA A 283 -2.21 -37.51 -4.79
C ALA A 283 -3.75 -37.67 -4.82
N GLU A 284 -4.28 -38.48 -5.73
CA GLU A 284 -5.72 -38.76 -5.82
C GLU A 284 -6.20 -39.65 -4.66
N GLU A 285 -5.36 -40.57 -4.18
CA GLU A 285 -5.62 -41.37 -2.98
C GLU A 285 -5.71 -40.47 -1.74
N ILE A 286 -4.71 -39.62 -1.51
CA ILE A 286 -4.70 -38.65 -0.39
C ILE A 286 -5.95 -37.74 -0.47
N ARG A 287 -6.26 -37.23 -1.67
CA ARG A 287 -7.45 -36.41 -1.90
C ARG A 287 -8.73 -37.16 -1.55
N SER A 288 -8.85 -38.41 -2.00
CA SER A 288 -10.02 -39.25 -1.74
C SER A 288 -10.17 -39.57 -0.25
N GLU A 289 -9.06 -39.85 0.45
CA GLU A 289 -9.05 -40.08 1.89
C GLU A 289 -9.56 -38.84 2.65
N LEU A 290 -9.00 -37.65 2.35
CA LEU A 290 -9.39 -36.38 2.98
C LEU A 290 -10.87 -36.03 2.73
N LEU A 291 -11.37 -36.32 1.53
CA LEU A 291 -12.78 -36.15 1.19
C LEU A 291 -13.66 -37.16 1.94
N SER A 292 -13.25 -38.43 2.01
CA SER A 292 -14.02 -39.49 2.68
C SER A 292 -14.13 -39.27 4.19
N ARG A 293 -13.07 -38.77 4.82
CA ARG A 293 -13.03 -38.41 6.25
C ARG A 293 -13.78 -37.12 6.56
N GLY A 294 -14.17 -36.38 5.53
CA GLY A 294 -14.77 -35.05 5.65
C GLY A 294 -13.85 -34.05 6.36
N ASP A 295 -12.53 -34.28 6.39
CA ASP A 295 -11.57 -33.44 7.10
C ASP A 295 -11.56 -32.03 6.51
N ILE A 296 -11.62 -31.93 5.18
CA ILE A 296 -11.69 -30.65 4.46
C ILE A 296 -12.95 -29.89 4.86
N GLN A 297 -14.10 -30.56 4.87
CA GLN A 297 -15.36 -29.92 5.24
C GLN A 297 -15.33 -29.45 6.70
N ARG A 298 -14.92 -30.31 7.63
CA ARG A 298 -14.82 -29.97 9.06
C ARG A 298 -13.88 -28.79 9.30
N PHE A 299 -12.72 -28.77 8.65
CA PHE A 299 -11.76 -27.68 8.76
C PHE A 299 -12.38 -26.33 8.33
N TRP A 300 -13.08 -26.31 7.20
CA TRP A 300 -13.73 -25.09 6.72
C TRP A 300 -14.95 -24.69 7.55
N ASP A 301 -15.74 -25.66 8.01
CA ASP A 301 -16.88 -25.40 8.90
C ASP A 301 -16.41 -24.82 10.24
N GLU A 302 -15.31 -25.34 10.80
CA GLU A 302 -14.66 -24.81 12.01
C GLU A 302 -14.16 -23.38 11.79
N LYS A 303 -13.42 -23.13 10.69
CA LYS A 303 -12.93 -21.78 10.37
C LYS A 303 -14.07 -20.79 10.13
N LEU A 304 -15.14 -21.22 9.46
CA LEU A 304 -16.32 -20.40 9.25
C LEU A 304 -17.02 -20.10 10.59
N ASN A 305 -17.05 -21.05 11.51
CA ASN A 305 -17.64 -20.86 12.83
C ASN A 305 -16.79 -19.94 13.72
N GLU A 306 -15.46 -20.04 13.67
CA GLU A 306 -14.54 -19.11 14.34
C GLU A 306 -14.79 -17.67 13.88
N GLU A 307 -14.88 -17.44 12.56
CA GLU A 307 -15.15 -16.09 12.02
C GLU A 307 -16.56 -15.58 12.35
N LYS A 308 -17.56 -16.46 12.39
CA LYS A 308 -18.91 -16.09 12.87
C LYS A 308 -18.88 -15.65 14.34
N ASN A 309 -18.17 -16.38 15.20
CA ASN A 309 -18.05 -16.02 16.62
C ASN A 309 -17.33 -14.69 16.80
N ARG A 310 -16.26 -14.44 16.03
CA ARG A 310 -15.59 -13.13 15.99
C ARG A 310 -16.55 -12.01 15.58
N GLY A 311 -17.39 -12.26 14.57
CA GLY A 311 -18.45 -11.34 14.17
C GLY A 311 -19.41 -11.01 15.32
N PHE A 312 -19.90 -12.02 16.04
CA PHE A 312 -20.78 -11.83 17.19
C PHE A 312 -20.13 -11.07 18.34
N ASP A 313 -18.84 -11.30 18.62
CA ASP A 313 -18.13 -10.57 19.67
C ASP A 313 -17.93 -9.10 19.30
N VAL A 314 -17.60 -8.80 18.04
CA VAL A 314 -17.50 -7.42 17.55
C VAL A 314 -18.85 -6.72 17.58
N GLU A 315 -19.92 -7.39 17.15
CA GLU A 315 -21.29 -6.85 17.20
C GLU A 315 -21.73 -6.55 18.64
N ARG A 316 -21.40 -7.44 19.59
CA ARG A 316 -21.66 -7.22 21.01
C ARG A 316 -20.91 -5.99 21.55
N LEU A 317 -19.63 -5.86 21.23
CA LEU A 317 -18.82 -4.69 21.63
C LEU A 317 -19.36 -3.40 21.02
N TYR A 318 -19.74 -3.44 19.74
CA TYR A 318 -20.34 -2.30 19.05
C TYR A 318 -21.64 -1.85 19.73
N HIS A 319 -22.56 -2.77 20.02
CA HIS A 319 -23.80 -2.43 20.72
C HIS A 319 -23.55 -1.88 22.13
N MET A 320 -22.57 -2.40 22.85
CA MET A 320 -22.19 -1.88 24.16
C MET A 320 -21.65 -0.44 24.07
N GLU A 321 -20.81 -0.16 23.07
CA GLU A 321 -20.26 1.18 22.87
C GLU A 321 -21.32 2.19 22.42
N VAL A 322 -22.23 1.79 21.53
CA VAL A 322 -23.39 2.62 21.14
C VAL A 322 -24.21 2.99 22.37
N LYS A 323 -24.51 2.02 23.24
CA LYS A 323 -25.25 2.28 24.47
C LYS A 323 -24.51 3.25 25.42
N ASN A 324 -23.19 3.08 25.57
CA ASN A 324 -22.38 4.01 26.37
C ASN A 324 -22.41 5.43 25.81
N LEU A 325 -22.36 5.58 24.48
CA LEU A 325 -22.46 6.88 23.82
C LEU A 325 -23.83 7.53 24.01
N GLU A 326 -24.92 6.76 23.92
CA GLU A 326 -26.27 7.24 24.20
C GLU A 326 -26.40 7.72 25.66
N GLU A 327 -25.83 7.00 26.62
CA GLU A 327 -25.82 7.42 28.03
C GLU A 327 -25.03 8.72 28.24
N GLU A 328 -23.89 8.89 27.55
CA GLU A 328 -23.09 10.11 27.62
C GLU A 328 -23.78 11.31 26.95
N GLU A 329 -24.46 11.11 25.82
CA GLU A 329 -25.26 12.15 25.15
C GLU A 329 -26.35 12.68 26.10
N ILE A 330 -27.08 11.77 26.77
CA ILE A 330 -28.09 12.15 27.77
C ILE A 330 -27.46 12.94 28.92
N ASN A 331 -26.28 12.55 29.40
CA ASN A 331 -25.56 13.27 30.45
C ASN A 331 -25.15 14.67 29.98
N GLN A 332 -24.64 14.79 28.76
CA GLN A 332 -24.23 16.05 28.17
C GLN A 332 -25.41 17.01 27.98
N ASP A 333 -26.56 16.50 27.54
CA ASP A 333 -27.80 17.27 27.41
C ASP A 333 -28.29 17.76 28.77
N LYS A 334 -28.20 16.93 29.80
CA LYS A 334 -28.55 17.31 31.18
C LYS A 334 -27.66 18.44 31.69
N ILE A 335 -26.34 18.31 31.53
CA ILE A 335 -25.36 19.34 31.92
C ILE A 335 -25.63 20.65 31.16
N SER A 336 -25.90 20.56 29.86
CA SER A 336 -26.21 21.72 29.02
C SER A 336 -27.50 22.42 29.47
N ALA A 337 -28.53 21.66 29.83
CA ALA A 337 -29.77 22.20 30.36
C ALA A 337 -29.59 22.88 31.73
N GLU A 338 -28.78 22.31 32.62
CA GLU A 338 -28.42 22.91 33.90
C GLU A 338 -27.64 24.22 33.71
N TYR A 339 -26.64 24.23 32.82
CA TYR A 339 -25.89 25.44 32.46
C TYR A 339 -26.78 26.55 31.89
N LEU A 340 -27.74 26.21 31.01
CA LEU A 340 -28.69 27.19 30.47
C LEU A 340 -29.58 27.79 31.56
N LYS A 341 -30.00 27.00 32.56
CA LYS A 341 -30.76 27.50 33.72
C LYS A 341 -29.93 28.46 34.56
N GLU A 342 -28.67 28.11 34.86
CA GLU A 342 -27.76 28.97 35.61
C GLU A 342 -27.50 30.28 34.86
N LYS A 343 -27.24 30.21 33.55
CA LYS A 343 -27.07 31.40 32.70
C LYS A 343 -28.31 32.30 32.74
N ALA A 344 -29.51 31.73 32.61
CA ALA A 344 -30.75 32.50 32.70
C ALA A 344 -30.93 33.15 34.08
N ALA A 345 -30.58 32.46 35.17
CA ALA A 345 -30.62 33.02 36.51
C ALA A 345 -29.63 34.19 36.68
N MET A 346 -28.41 34.05 36.16
CA MET A 346 -27.40 35.11 36.15
C MET A 346 -27.83 36.33 35.34
N ASP A 347 -28.46 36.12 34.18
CA ASP A 347 -29.02 37.21 33.38
C ASP A 347 -30.14 37.95 34.12
N CYS A 348 -31.03 37.23 34.83
CA CYS A 348 -32.04 37.83 35.71
C CYS A 348 -31.42 38.67 36.84
N GLN A 349 -30.39 38.14 37.52
CA GLN A 349 -29.67 38.88 38.57
C GLN A 349 -29.00 40.13 38.00
N LYS A 350 -28.38 40.05 36.82
CA LYS A 350 -27.77 41.19 36.14
C LYS A 350 -28.81 42.27 35.82
N GLN A 351 -30.00 41.90 35.33
CA GLN A 351 -31.08 42.85 35.08
C GLN A 351 -31.55 43.53 36.37
N LEU A 352 -31.69 42.79 37.47
CA LEU A 352 -32.04 43.36 38.77
C LEU A 352 -30.99 44.39 39.23
N LEU A 353 -29.70 44.07 39.12
CA LEU A 353 -28.62 44.99 39.48
C LEU A 353 -28.61 46.24 38.61
N LEU A 354 -28.91 46.12 37.32
CA LEU A 354 -29.04 47.28 36.42
C LEU A 354 -30.21 48.18 36.83
N ASN A 355 -31.35 47.61 37.22
CA ASN A 355 -32.50 48.36 37.71
C ASN A 355 -32.18 49.06 39.05
N LEU A 356 -31.60 48.35 40.01
CA LEU A 356 -31.18 48.93 41.29
C LEU A 356 -30.16 50.06 41.10
N LYS A 357 -29.20 49.87 40.18
CA LYS A 357 -28.25 50.93 39.84
C LYS A 357 -28.99 52.18 39.35
N LYS A 358 -29.96 52.02 38.44
CA LYS A 358 -30.76 53.13 37.93
C LYS A 358 -31.55 53.84 39.05
N GLU A 359 -32.17 53.09 39.96
CA GLU A 359 -32.88 53.66 41.12
C GLU A 359 -31.94 54.44 42.05
N VAL A 360 -30.74 53.92 42.31
CA VAL A 360 -29.72 54.61 43.11
C VAL A 360 -29.26 55.90 42.42
N ASP A 361 -29.04 55.86 41.10
CA ASP A 361 -28.68 57.04 40.31
C ASP A 361 -29.80 58.10 40.40
N GLU A 362 -31.08 57.70 40.25
CA GLU A 362 -32.25 58.60 40.38
C GLU A 362 -32.39 59.20 41.79
N ILE A 363 -32.17 58.41 42.85
CA ILE A 363 -32.19 58.91 44.24
C ILE A 363 -31.00 59.85 44.47
N SER A 364 -29.83 59.53 43.94
CA SER A 364 -28.64 60.36 44.08
C SER A 364 -28.84 61.73 43.43
N GLU A 365 -29.44 61.78 42.24
CA GLU A 365 -29.82 63.04 41.57
C GLU A 365 -30.83 63.84 42.39
N LYS A 366 -31.87 63.21 42.94
CA LYS A 366 -32.86 63.88 43.81
C LYS A 366 -32.22 64.46 45.07
N VAL A 367 -31.39 63.69 45.76
CA VAL A 367 -30.67 64.14 46.95
C VAL A 367 -29.73 65.30 46.61
N ALA A 368 -29.07 65.26 45.44
CA ALA A 368 -28.24 66.38 44.99
C ALA A 368 -29.06 67.66 44.78
N LEU A 369 -30.26 67.55 44.21
CA LEU A 369 -31.19 68.68 44.05
C LEU A 369 -31.69 69.21 45.41
N GLU A 370 -32.13 68.35 46.31
CA GLU A 370 -32.57 68.74 47.66
C GLU A 370 -31.44 69.36 48.48
N ARG A 371 -30.19 68.91 48.27
CA ARG A 371 -29.02 69.52 48.92
C ARG A 371 -28.81 70.95 48.47
N VAL A 372 -29.05 71.27 47.20
CA VAL A 372 -28.98 72.65 46.70
C VAL A 372 -30.06 73.50 47.35
N THR A 373 -31.32 73.04 47.38
CA THR A 373 -32.41 73.80 48.01
C THR A 373 -32.19 73.99 49.51
N TYR A 374 -31.73 72.97 50.22
CA TYR A 374 -31.38 73.08 51.64
C TYR A 374 -30.26 74.11 51.88
N VAL A 375 -29.22 74.11 51.03
CA VAL A 375 -28.14 75.10 51.14
C VAL A 375 -28.70 76.50 50.91
N ASP A 376 -29.59 76.69 49.94
CA ASP A 376 -30.23 77.99 49.67
C ASP A 376 -31.10 78.44 50.86
N GLU A 377 -31.96 77.58 51.39
CA GLU A 377 -32.79 77.85 52.58
C GLU A 377 -31.92 78.18 53.80
N ARG A 378 -30.83 77.45 54.01
CA ARG A 378 -29.87 77.73 55.09
C ARG A 378 -29.27 79.12 54.95
N HIS A 379 -28.89 79.56 53.74
CA HIS A 379 -28.40 80.92 53.51
C HIS A 379 -29.48 81.96 53.84
N VAL A 380 -30.75 81.69 53.49
CA VAL A 380 -31.88 82.57 53.83
C VAL A 380 -32.06 82.69 55.35
N VAL A 381 -32.06 81.56 56.07
CA VAL A 381 -32.19 81.57 57.53
C VAL A 381 -31.02 82.29 58.19
N GLN A 382 -29.78 82.06 57.72
CA GLN A 382 -28.61 82.77 58.22
C GLN A 382 -28.73 84.29 58.01
N LYS A 383 -29.24 84.72 56.86
CA LYS A 383 -29.50 86.13 56.59
C LYS A 383 -30.56 86.70 57.55
N LEU A 384 -31.69 86.02 57.71
CA LEU A 384 -32.75 86.46 58.64
C LEU A 384 -32.26 86.52 60.09
N LEU A 385 -31.43 85.56 60.51
CA LEU A 385 -30.84 85.57 61.84
C LEU A 385 -29.94 86.79 62.04
N GLY A 386 -29.08 87.12 61.06
CA GLY A 386 -28.29 88.34 61.08
C GLY A 386 -29.14 89.62 61.11
N ASP A 387 -30.23 89.68 60.33
CA ASP A 387 -31.17 90.81 60.35
C ASP A 387 -31.85 90.97 61.73
N LEU A 388 -32.13 89.87 62.42
CA LEU A 388 -32.78 89.85 63.74
C LEU A 388 -31.80 90.22 64.86
N GLU A 389 -30.56 89.76 64.77
CA GLU A 389 -29.45 90.18 65.66
C GLU A 389 -29.23 91.69 65.57
N LEU A 390 -29.17 92.25 64.34
CA LEU A 390 -29.06 93.70 64.12
C LEU A 390 -30.22 94.46 64.78
N LYS A 391 -31.47 94.01 64.58
CA LYS A 391 -32.64 94.62 65.22
C LYS A 391 -32.62 94.51 66.74
N HIS A 392 -32.11 93.40 67.28
CA HIS A 392 -31.99 93.24 68.73
C HIS A 392 -30.97 94.23 69.32
N GLU A 393 -29.86 94.44 68.61
CA GLU A 393 -28.85 95.45 68.97
C GLU A 393 -29.44 96.87 68.89
N GLU A 394 -30.21 97.20 67.85
CA GLU A 394 -30.96 98.45 67.76
C GLU A 394 -31.95 98.63 68.94
N LEU A 395 -32.68 97.58 69.31
CA LEU A 395 -33.59 97.60 70.46
C LEU A 395 -32.85 97.78 71.80
N LEU A 396 -31.68 97.15 71.97
CA LEU A 396 -30.84 97.35 73.16
C LEU A 396 -30.33 98.79 73.25
N ASN A 397 -29.89 99.36 72.11
CA ASN A 397 -29.48 100.76 72.04
C ASN A 397 -30.62 101.70 72.39
N THR A 398 -31.81 101.52 71.82
CA THR A 398 -32.99 102.34 72.14
C THR A 398 -33.44 102.17 73.59
N LYS A 399 -33.41 100.95 74.13
CA LYS A 399 -33.65 100.72 75.57
C LYS A 399 -32.66 101.49 76.44
N SER A 400 -31.36 101.45 76.12
CA SER A 400 -30.34 102.19 76.85
C SER A 400 -30.60 103.70 76.80
N THR A 401 -31.00 104.24 75.64
CA THR A 401 -31.40 105.64 75.53
C THR A 401 -32.62 105.98 76.38
N LEU A 402 -33.66 105.13 76.39
CA LEU A 402 -34.86 105.34 77.21
C LEU A 402 -34.58 105.20 78.72
N GLU A 403 -33.68 104.30 79.11
CA GLU A 403 -33.22 104.18 80.50
C GLU A 403 -32.49 105.46 80.93
N ALA A 404 -31.62 106.01 80.08
CA ALA A 404 -30.97 107.30 80.34
C ALA A 404 -31.98 108.46 80.41
N GLU A 405 -32.99 108.50 79.54
CA GLU A 405 -34.07 109.49 79.61
C GLU A 405 -34.91 109.33 80.89
N LYS A 406 -35.22 108.10 81.30
CA LYS A 406 -35.92 107.82 82.55
C LYS A 406 -35.13 108.30 83.76
N GLU A 407 -33.82 108.05 83.79
CA GLU A 407 -32.93 108.57 84.84
C GLU A 407 -32.90 110.11 84.84
N ALA A 408 -32.80 110.73 83.66
CA ALA A 408 -32.89 112.19 83.53
C ALA A 408 -34.22 112.75 84.05
N LEU A 409 -35.35 112.09 83.75
CA LEU A 409 -36.67 112.46 84.27
C LEU A 409 -36.79 112.26 85.78
N GLN A 410 -36.17 111.21 86.35
CA GLN A 410 -36.11 111.03 87.81
C GLN A 410 -35.32 112.16 88.48
N ILE A 411 -34.19 112.57 87.89
CA ILE A 411 -33.41 113.73 88.35
C ILE A 411 -34.24 115.02 88.23
N LEU A 412 -34.96 115.20 87.13
CA LEU A 412 -35.81 116.39 86.93
C LEU A 412 -36.95 116.43 87.95
N ARG A 413 -37.59 115.29 88.21
CA ARG A 413 -38.66 115.15 89.21
C ARG A 413 -38.16 115.48 90.62
N SER A 414 -37.02 114.93 91.04
CA SER A 414 -36.46 115.23 92.37
C SER A 414 -36.14 116.71 92.52
N TRP A 415 -35.66 117.36 91.46
CA TRP A 415 -35.43 118.81 91.43
C TRP A 415 -36.72 119.62 91.55
N VAL A 416 -37.78 119.25 90.83
CA VAL A 416 -39.11 119.89 90.93
C VAL A 416 -39.71 119.69 92.33
N GLU A 417 -39.61 118.50 92.91
CA GLU A 417 -40.09 118.22 94.27
C GLU A 417 -39.29 119.02 95.32
N ASP A 418 -37.98 119.20 95.13
CA ASP A 418 -37.15 120.08 95.96
C ASP A 418 -37.58 121.55 95.85
N GLU A 419 -37.86 122.07 94.65
CA GLU A 419 -38.33 123.46 94.47
C GLU A 419 -39.75 123.64 95.03
N ALA A 420 -40.63 122.63 94.91
CA ALA A 420 -41.94 122.64 95.54
C ALA A 420 -41.84 122.71 97.07
N ARG A 421 -40.92 121.94 97.69
CA ARG A 421 -40.63 122.04 99.13
C ARG A 421 -40.09 123.42 99.51
N ARG A 422 -39.19 124.01 98.72
CA ARG A 422 -38.70 125.39 98.93
C ARG A 422 -39.84 126.41 98.80
N SER A 423 -40.74 126.23 97.83
CA SER A 423 -41.90 127.11 97.63
C SER A 423 -42.89 127.02 98.78
N GLN A 424 -43.20 125.81 99.27
CA GLN A 424 -44.02 125.63 100.48
C GLN A 424 -43.36 126.25 101.72
N ALA A 425 -42.03 126.14 101.87
CA ALA A 425 -41.33 126.82 102.94
C ALA A 425 -41.44 128.35 102.82
N ARG A 426 -41.37 128.92 101.61
CA ARG A 426 -41.62 130.36 101.37
C ARG A 426 -43.08 130.74 101.67
N ALA A 427 -44.05 129.89 101.31
CA ALA A 427 -45.47 130.11 101.57
C ALA A 427 -45.83 130.05 103.08
N ALA A 428 -45.25 129.11 103.83
CA ALA A 428 -45.43 129.02 105.28
C ALA A 428 -44.88 130.26 106.01
N VAL A 429 -43.77 130.84 105.53
CA VAL A 429 -43.25 132.12 106.04
C VAL A 429 -44.24 133.26 105.76
N LEU A 430 -44.92 133.27 104.61
CA LEU A 430 -45.91 134.31 104.27
C LEU A 430 -47.23 134.17 105.04
N GLU A 431 -47.67 132.95 105.33
CA GLU A 431 -48.92 132.69 106.07
C GLU A 431 -48.82 133.08 107.56
N GLU A 432 -47.66 132.88 108.20
CA GLU A 432 -47.41 133.30 109.59
C GLU A 432 -47.35 134.84 109.73
N VAL A 433 -46.96 135.55 108.66
CA VAL A 433 -47.03 137.03 108.60
C VAL A 433 -48.49 137.50 108.49
N GLY A 434 -49.35 136.75 107.79
CA GLY A 434 -50.78 137.05 107.64
C GLY A 434 -51.58 136.97 108.94
N ARG A 435 -51.25 136.04 109.85
CA ARG A 435 -52.00 135.84 111.11
C ARG A 435 -51.83 136.95 112.16
N ARG A 436 -50.92 137.92 111.97
CA ARG A 436 -50.65 139.01 112.93
C ARG A 436 -51.47 140.29 112.72
N TRP A 437 -52.16 140.47 111.59
CA TRP A 437 -52.77 141.77 111.25
C TRP A 437 -54.32 141.70 111.06
N LYS A 438 -55.02 142.26 112.07
CA LYS A 438 -56.36 142.94 112.05
C LYS A 438 -57.66 142.12 112.14
N TRP A 439 -58.82 142.64 112.59
CA TRP A 439 -59.32 143.68 113.54
C TRP A 439 -60.85 143.68 113.32
N ASP A 440 -61.68 143.81 114.37
CA ASP A 440 -63.15 143.73 114.32
C ASP A 440 -63.85 144.93 113.63
N ASP A 441 -64.91 144.68 112.84
CA ASP A 441 -66.26 145.30 112.94
C ASP A 441 -67.30 144.58 112.02
N GLN A 442 -68.58 144.63 112.44
CA GLN A 442 -69.71 143.72 112.13
C GLN A 442 -70.18 143.51 110.67
N ALA A 443 -70.38 142.23 110.30
CA ALA A 443 -71.66 141.62 109.87
C ALA A 443 -71.58 140.09 109.98
#